data_AF-A0A348WBW8-F1
#
_entry.id   AF-A0A348WBW8-F1
#
_cell.length_a   1.000
_cell.length_b   1.000
_cell.length_c   1.000
_cell.angle_alpha   90.00
_cell.angle_beta   90.00
_cell.angle_gamma   90.00
#
_symmetry.space_group_name_H-M   'P 1'
#
loop_
_entity.id
_entity.type
_entity.pdbx_description
1 polymer ?
#
loop_
_entity_poly.entity_id
_entity_poly.type
_entity_poly.pdbx_seq_one_letter_code
_entity_poly.pdbx_strand_id
1 'polypeptide(L)'
;TNFRFNLVDTPGHSDFSEDTYRTLTAVDAAVMVIDGAKGVESQTQKLFEVCRMRDLPILTFCNKMDRESRDVFEIIDEIQENLAIDVTPASWPIGV
;
A
#
# COMPACT_ATOMS: atom_id res chain seq x y z
N THR A 1 26.82 1.50 4.61
CA THR A 1 25.99 2.68 4.94
C THR A 1 25.02 2.26 6.01
N ASN A 2 24.97 2.96 7.16
CA ASN A 2 24.08 2.57 8.25
C ASN A 2 22.84 3.47 8.20
N PHE A 3 21.67 2.89 7.98
CA PHE A 3 20.40 3.62 7.90
C PHE A 3 19.60 3.38 9.18
N ARG A 4 18.88 4.40 9.64
CA ARG A 4 17.93 4.29 10.74
C ARG A 4 16.52 4.53 10.20
N PHE A 5 15.66 3.54 10.35
CA PHE A 5 14.25 3.64 10.00
C PHE A 5 13.43 3.79 11.28
N ASN A 6 12.41 4.64 11.24
CA ASN A 6 11.40 4.74 12.28
C ASN A 6 10.08 4.28 11.65
N LEU A 7 9.55 3.17 12.15
CA LEU A 7 8.22 2.70 11.73
C LEU A 7 7.18 3.36 12.62
N VAL A 8 6.21 4.01 12.00
CA VAL A 8 5.08 4.60 12.70
C VAL A 8 3.87 3.71 12.45
N ASP A 9 3.30 3.19 13.53
CA ASP A 9 2.14 2.31 13.44
C ASP A 9 0.88 3.11 13.12
N THR A 10 0.12 2.65 12.13
CA THR A 10 -1.17 3.24 11.76
C THR A 10 -2.26 2.31 12.27
N PRO A 11 -3.08 2.71 13.25
CA PRO A 11 -4.18 1.89 13.74
C PRO A 11 -5.08 1.41 12.59
N GLY A 12 -5.35 0.10 12.58
CA GLY A 12 -6.23 -0.55 11.60
C GLY A 12 -7.72 -0.31 11.87
N HIS A 13 -8.57 -1.04 11.14
CA HIS A 13 -10.03 -0.99 11.06
C HIS A 13 -10.82 -0.36 12.26
N SER A 14 -11.93 0.32 11.92
CA SER A 14 -12.86 1.07 12.81
C SER A 14 -12.29 2.27 13.58
N ASP A 15 -11.04 2.23 14.02
CA ASP A 15 -10.38 3.34 14.73
C ASP A 15 -9.69 4.34 13.78
N PHE A 16 -10.17 4.41 12.53
CA PHE A 16 -9.66 5.32 11.52
C PHE A 16 -10.16 6.75 11.82
N SER A 17 -9.53 7.37 12.81
CA SER A 17 -9.83 8.70 13.34
C SER A 17 -8.87 9.75 12.78
N GLU A 18 -9.08 11.02 13.16
CA GLU A 18 -8.15 12.13 12.94
C GLU A 18 -6.71 11.79 13.38
N ASP A 19 -6.54 10.93 14.38
CA ASP A 19 -5.21 10.54 14.86
C ASP A 19 -4.42 9.77 13.81
N THR A 20 -5.05 8.90 13.01
CA THR A 20 -4.35 8.22 11.89
C THR A 20 -3.90 9.22 10.82
N TYR A 21 -4.68 10.28 10.59
CA TYR A 21 -4.25 11.37 9.71
C TYR A 21 -3.07 12.14 10.32
N ARG A 22 -3.05 12.38 11.63
CA ARG A 22 -1.91 13.06 12.29
C ARG A 22 -0.65 12.20 12.25
N THR A 23 -0.77 10.89 12.42
CA THR A 23 0.34 9.95 12.29
C THR A 23 1.00 10.03 10.92
N LEU A 24 0.20 10.13 9.86
CA LEU A 24 0.71 10.30 8.50
C LEU A 24 1.39 11.66 8.24
N THR A 25 1.31 12.64 9.16
CA THR A 25 2.07 13.91 9.02
C THR A 25 3.50 13.80 9.51
N ALA A 26 3.80 12.74 10.27
CA ALA A 26 5.10 12.54 10.89
C ALA A 26 6.04 11.64 10.07
N VAL A 27 5.60 11.20 8.89
CA VAL A 27 6.34 10.27 8.03
C VAL A 27 6.70 10.93 6.70
N ASP A 28 7.83 10.54 6.15
CA ASP A 28 8.32 11.02 4.84
C ASP A 28 7.90 10.12 3.68
N ALA A 29 7.42 8.89 3.97
CA ALA A 29 6.95 7.91 2.99
C ALA A 29 6.01 6.90 3.65
N ALA A 30 5.22 6.20 2.82
CA ALA A 30 4.33 5.13 3.27
C ALA A 30 4.64 3.81 2.55
N VAL A 31 4.43 2.70 3.25
CA VAL A 31 4.44 1.36 2.66
C VAL A 31 3.00 0.84 2.64
N MET A 32 2.44 0.69 1.44
CA MET A 32 1.11 0.16 1.23
C MET A 32 1.19 -1.36 1.05
N VAL A 33 0.54 -2.10 1.92
CA VAL A 33 0.51 -3.57 1.85
C VAL A 33 -0.83 -4.01 1.30
N ILE A 34 -0.81 -4.82 0.24
CA ILE A 34 -2.01 -5.42 -0.37
C ILE A 34 -1.94 -6.94 -0.24
N ASP A 35 -3.10 -7.60 -0.17
CA ASP A 35 -3.20 -9.06 -0.18
C ASP A 35 -3.33 -9.54 -1.63
N GLY A 36 -2.40 -10.38 -2.10
CA GLY A 36 -2.38 -10.86 -3.49
C GLY A 36 -3.62 -11.67 -3.89
N ALA A 37 -4.37 -12.24 -2.94
CA ALA A 37 -5.63 -12.91 -3.23
C ALA A 37 -6.81 -11.94 -3.34
N LYS A 38 -6.74 -10.78 -2.68
CA LYS A 38 -7.86 -9.82 -2.59
C LYS A 38 -7.71 -8.59 -3.48
N GLY A 39 -6.49 -8.14 -3.73
CA GLY A 39 -6.24 -6.88 -4.43
C GLY A 39 -6.44 -5.65 -3.53
N VAL A 40 -7.04 -4.59 -4.10
CA VAL A 40 -7.24 -3.29 -3.43
C VAL A 40 -8.56 -3.29 -2.67
N GLU A 41 -8.48 -3.31 -1.34
CA GLU A 41 -9.66 -3.19 -0.47
C GLU A 41 -10.06 -1.72 -0.24
N SER A 42 -11.31 -1.48 0.15
CA SER A 42 -11.85 -0.12 0.37
C SER A 42 -11.07 0.70 1.41
N GLN A 43 -10.48 0.04 2.42
CA GLN A 43 -9.62 0.70 3.39
C GLN A 43 -8.29 1.13 2.78
N THR A 44 -7.70 0.31 1.91
CA THR A 44 -6.47 0.62 1.16
C THR A 44 -6.67 1.87 0.31
N GLN A 45 -7.80 1.97 -0.39
CA GLN A 45 -8.14 3.13 -1.20
C GLN A 45 -8.25 4.42 -0.36
N LYS A 46 -8.95 4.36 0.79
CA LYS A 46 -9.06 5.50 1.71
C LYS A 46 -7.69 5.97 2.21
N LEU A 47 -6.85 5.04 2.67
CA LEU A 47 -5.49 5.34 3.13
C LEU A 47 -4.64 5.97 2.02
N PHE A 48 -4.75 5.41 0.83
CA PHE A 48 -4.06 5.92 -0.35
C PHE A 48 -4.46 7.36 -0.67
N GLU A 49 -5.75 7.71 -0.62
CA GLU A 49 -6.22 9.08 -0.82
C GLU A 49 -5.59 10.06 0.18
N VAL A 50 -5.41 9.66 1.44
CA VAL A 50 -4.73 10.48 2.44
C VAL A 50 -3.27 10.71 2.09
N CYS A 51 -2.56 9.66 1.69
CA CYS A 51 -1.17 9.77 1.28
C CYS A 51 -1.04 10.66 0.03
N ARG A 52 -1.96 10.52 -0.94
CA ARG A 52 -2.02 11.32 -2.16
C ARG A 52 -2.28 12.79 -1.87
N MET A 53 -3.17 13.12 -0.93
CA MET A 53 -3.41 14.51 -0.51
C MET A 53 -2.18 15.19 0.11
N ARG A 54 -1.14 14.42 0.47
CA ARG A 54 0.09 14.93 1.07
C ARG A 54 1.33 14.74 0.21
N ASP A 55 1.15 14.31 -1.04
CA ASP A 55 2.25 13.97 -1.94
C ASP A 55 3.26 12.99 -1.32
N LEU A 56 2.79 12.09 -0.44
CA LEU A 56 3.65 11.09 0.20
C LEU A 56 4.08 10.03 -0.83
N PRO A 57 5.38 9.73 -0.96
CA PRO A 57 5.85 8.59 -1.73
C PRO A 57 5.30 7.28 -1.16
N ILE A 58 4.79 6.41 -2.03
CA ILE A 58 4.19 5.13 -1.64
C ILE A 58 4.97 3.99 -2.27
N LEU A 59 5.41 3.05 -1.43
CA LEU A 59 5.93 1.76 -1.87
C LEU A 59 4.87 0.69 -1.67
N THR A 60 4.49 0.00 -2.74
CA THR A 60 3.48 -1.07 -2.68
C THR A 60 4.14 -2.43 -2.50
N PHE A 61 3.67 -3.19 -1.51
CA PHE A 61 4.08 -4.58 -1.27
C PHE A 61 2.88 -5.52 -1.44
N CYS A 62 2.94 -6.38 -2.45
CA CYS A 62 1.96 -7.44 -2.65
C CYS A 62 2.34 -8.65 -1.77
N ASN A 63 1.53 -8.90 -0.75
CA ASN A 63 1.76 -9.92 0.27
C ASN A 63 0.96 -11.19 0.00
N LYS A 64 1.32 -12.29 0.67
CA LYS A 64 0.65 -13.60 0.60
C LYS A 64 0.71 -14.29 -0.77
N MET A 65 1.75 -13.99 -1.54
CA MET A 65 2.04 -14.64 -2.83
C MET A 65 2.49 -16.12 -2.68
N ASP A 66 2.57 -16.63 -1.44
CA ASP A 66 2.77 -18.05 -1.11
C ASP A 66 1.47 -18.89 -1.20
N ARG A 67 0.33 -18.25 -1.44
CA ARG A 67 -1.00 -18.87 -1.54
C ARG A 67 -1.56 -18.66 -2.95
N GLU A 68 -2.72 -19.26 -3.24
CA GLU A 68 -3.51 -18.93 -4.43
C GLU A 68 -3.77 -17.41 -4.47
N SER A 69 -3.03 -16.72 -5.33
CA SER A 69 -3.15 -15.31 -5.58
C SER A 69 -3.91 -15.08 -6.88
N ARG A 70 -4.40 -13.86 -7.06
CA ARG A 70 -4.89 -13.41 -8.37
C ARG A 70 -3.72 -13.28 -9.35
N ASP A 71 -4.06 -13.17 -10.62
CA ASP A 71 -3.07 -12.92 -11.66
C ASP A 71 -2.37 -11.57 -11.39
N VAL A 72 -1.04 -11.54 -11.57
CA VAL A 72 -0.23 -10.36 -11.23
C VAL A 72 -0.56 -9.17 -12.12
N PHE A 73 -0.91 -9.40 -13.39
CA PHE A 73 -1.33 -8.33 -14.28
C PHE A 73 -2.67 -7.76 -13.84
N GLU A 74 -3.64 -8.60 -13.44
CA GLU A 74 -4.91 -8.11 -12.88
C GLU A 74 -4.71 -7.25 -11.63
N ILE A 75 -3.78 -7.64 -10.75
CA ILE A 75 -3.46 -6.86 -9.54
C ILE A 75 -2.85 -5.50 -9.92
N ILE A 76 -1.93 -5.48 -10.90
CA ILE A 76 -1.31 -4.23 -11.38
C ILE A 76 -2.37 -3.31 -11.99
N ASP A 77 -3.21 -3.84 -12.88
CA ASP A 77 -4.29 -3.09 -13.53
C ASP A 77 -5.25 -2.52 -12.48
N GLU A 78 -5.66 -3.32 -11.50
CA GLU A 78 -6.52 -2.88 -10.40
C GLU A 78 -5.90 -1.74 -9.58
N ILE A 79 -4.60 -1.83 -9.27
CA ILE A 79 -3.90 -0.74 -8.55
C ILE A 79 -3.90 0.53 -9.39
N GLN A 80 -3.59 0.42 -10.69
CA GLN A 80 -3.54 1.57 -11.59
C GLN A 80 -4.92 2.23 -11.73
N GLU A 81 -5.97 1.44 -11.89
CA GLU A 81 -7.35 1.93 -12.06
C GLU A 81 -7.91 2.52 -10.76
N ASN A 82 -7.83 1.78 -9.65
CA ASN A 82 -8.47 2.19 -8.38
C ASN A 82 -7.74 3.34 -7.70
N LEU A 83 -6.42 3.44 -7.86
CA LEU A 83 -5.60 4.45 -7.20
C LEU A 83 -5.17 5.58 -8.15
N ALA A 84 -5.43 5.42 -9.47
CA ALA A 84 -5.09 6.39 -10.51
C ALA A 84 -3.62 6.83 -10.44
N ILE A 85 -2.72 5.83 -10.43
CA ILE A 85 -1.25 5.97 -10.43
C ILE A 85 -0.61 5.02 -11.43
N ASP A 86 0.59 5.37 -11.90
CA ASP A 86 1.41 4.45 -12.67
C ASP A 86 2.14 3.48 -11.73
N VAL A 87 2.05 2.18 -12.01
CA VAL A 87 2.76 1.15 -11.25
C VAL A 87 4.07 0.83 -11.96
N THR A 88 5.17 0.82 -11.19
CA THR A 88 6.49 0.39 -11.67
C THR A 88 6.91 -0.86 -10.90
N PRO A 89 6.82 -2.07 -11.50
CA PRO A 89 7.22 -3.30 -10.84
C PRO A 89 8.72 -3.30 -10.53
N ALA A 90 9.07 -3.32 -9.24
CA ALA A 90 10.47 -3.46 -8.80
C ALA A 90 10.91 -4.94 -8.76
N SER A 91 9.97 -5.85 -8.54
CA SER A 91 10.17 -7.30 -8.49
C SER A 91 8.96 -8.01 -9.08
N TRP A 92 9.20 -9.16 -9.71
CA TRP A 92 8.14 -10.00 -10.28
C TRP A 92 8.13 -11.38 -9.59
N PRO A 93 6.99 -11.86 -9.09
CA PRO A 93 6.90 -13.18 -8.49
C PRO A 93 7.08 -14.26 -9.58
N ILE A 94 7.88 -15.29 -9.29
CA ILE A 94 8.08 -16.43 -10.18
C ILE A 94 7.40 -17.64 -9.55
N GLY A 95 6.31 -18.10 -10.16
CA GLY A 95 5.52 -19.23 -9.69
C GLY A 95 4.06 -18.88 -9.41
N VAL A 96 3.28 -19.93 -9.13
CA VAL A 96 1.94 -19.98 -8.54
C VAL A 96 1.88 -21.20 -7.63
#